data_AF-A0A4R2TQU4-F1
#
_entry.id   AF-A0A4R2TQU4-F1
#
_cell.length_a   1.000
_cell.length_b   1.000
_cell.length_c   1.000
_cell.angle_alpha   90.00
_cell.angle_beta   90.00
_cell.angle_gamma   90.00
#
_symmetry.space_group_name_H-M   'P 1'
#
loop_
_entity.id
_entity.type
_entity.pdbx_description
1 polymer ?
#
loop_
_entity_poly.entity_id
_entity_poly.type
_entity_poly.pdbx_seq_one_letter_code
_entity_poly.pdbx_strand_id
1 'polypeptide(L)' 'MKPSKFVSHYERMLGRPLQSDELAAIASARKNSDGKRDAVKAMRAALLEVAPAARRGYRELNLT' A
#
# COMPACT_ATOMS: atom_id res chain seq x y z
N MET A 1 8.82 7.54 -0.23
CA MET A 1 7.49 8.09 0.13
C MET A 1 7.39 8.18 1.65
N LYS A 2 6.78 9.24 2.22
CA LYS A 2 6.48 9.28 3.67
C LYS A 2 5.18 8.51 3.94
N PRO A 3 5.01 7.82 5.08
CA PRO A 3 3.75 7.15 5.42
C PRO A 3 2.51 8.07 5.33
N SER A 4 2.68 9.36 5.65
CA SER A 4 1.61 10.37 5.53
C SER A 4 1.17 10.67 4.10
N LYS A 5 2.01 10.39 3.09
CA LYS A 5 1.66 10.54 1.66
C LYS A 5 1.24 9.24 0.99
N PHE A 6 1.12 8.14 1.76
CA PHE A 6 0.82 6.82 1.22
C PHE A 6 -0.58 6.75 0.61
N VAL A 7 -1.61 7.14 1.38
CA VAL A 7 -3.01 7.08 0.95
C VAL A 7 -3.24 7.91 -0.31
N SER A 8 -2.88 9.19 -0.28
CA SER A 8 -3.07 10.10 -1.42
C SER A 8 -2.31 9.66 -2.68
N HIS A 9 -1.18 8.97 -2.55
CA HIS A 9 -0.47 8.39 -3.69
C HIS A 9 -1.28 7.27 -4.36
N TYR A 10 -1.83 6.35 -3.57
CA TYR A 10 -2.59 5.20 -4.08
C TYR A 10 -3.97 5.58 -4.57
N GLU A 11 -4.65 6.54 -3.94
CA GLU A 11 -5.93 7.07 -4.44
C GLU A 11 -5.77 7.70 -5.83
N ARG A 12 -4.73 8.52 -6.01
CA ARG A 12 -4.40 9.12 -7.31
C ARG A 12 -4.06 8.05 -8.36
N MET A 13 -3.35 7.01 -7.95
CA MET A 13 -2.91 5.95 -8.86
C MET A 13 -4.07 5.03 -9.28
N LEU A 14 -4.99 4.73 -8.35
CA LEU A 14 -6.18 3.93 -8.62
C LEU A 14 -7.29 4.75 -9.31
N GLY A 15 -7.18 6.08 -9.31
CA GLY A 15 -8.21 6.98 -9.85
C GLY A 15 -9.50 6.95 -9.03
N ARG A 16 -9.44 6.45 -7.78
CA ARG A 16 -10.58 6.35 -6.86
C ARG A 16 -10.09 6.45 -5.41
N PRO A 17 -10.97 6.83 -4.47
CA PRO A 17 -10.68 6.70 -3.04
C PRO A 17 -10.37 5.25 -2.64
N LEU A 18 -9.56 5.08 -1.61
CA LEU A 18 -9.35 3.77 -1.00
C LEU A 18 -10.61 3.37 -0.21
N GLN A 19 -11.01 2.12 -0.33
CA GLN A 19 -12.14 1.53 0.38
C GLN A 19 -11.77 1.31 1.87
N SER A 20 -12.79 1.09 2.70
CA SER A 20 -12.62 0.81 4.14
C SER A 20 -11.61 -0.30 4.41
N ASP A 21 -11.64 -1.34 3.58
CA ASP A 21 -10.89 -2.58 3.78
C ASP A 21 -9.41 -2.35 3.46
N GLU A 22 -9.14 -1.59 2.40
CA GLU A 22 -7.82 -1.15 1.97
C GLU A 22 -7.20 -0.23 3.04
N LEU A 23 -7.99 0.72 3.55
CA LEU A 23 -7.57 1.63 4.62
C LEU A 23 -7.28 0.88 5.92
N ALA A 24 -8.11 -0.10 6.29
CA ALA A 24 -7.92 -0.93 7.47
C ALA A 24 -6.63 -1.75 7.38
N ALA A 25 -6.35 -2.36 6.22
CA ALA A 25 -5.13 -3.11 5.98
C ALA A 25 -3.88 -2.23 6.11
N ILE A 26 -3.91 -1.02 5.52
CA ILE A 26 -2.83 -0.03 5.64
C ILE A 26 -2.64 0.41 7.10
N ALA A 27 -3.72 0.70 7.82
CA ALA A 27 -3.68 1.13 9.21
C ALA A 27 -3.09 0.05 10.12
N SER A 28 -3.51 -1.21 9.94
CA SER A 28 -2.96 -2.37 10.65
C SER A 28 -1.46 -2.54 10.37
N ALA A 29 -1.06 -2.49 9.09
CA ALA A 29 0.35 -2.58 8.71
C ALA A 29 1.21 -1.44 9.27
N ARG A 30 0.67 -0.22 9.32
CA ARG A 30 1.33 0.94 9.93
C ARG A 30 1.54 0.74 11.43
N LYS A 31 0.51 0.30 12.15
CA LYS A 31 0.59 0.03 13.60
C LYS A 31 1.62 -1.04 13.93
N ASN A 32 1.69 -2.11 13.12
CA ASN A 32 2.65 -3.20 13.30
C ASN A 32 4.09 -2.85 12.88
N SER A 33 4.28 -1.72 12.21
CA SER A 33 5.57 -1.27 11.69
C SER A 33 6.05 0.04 12.30
N ASP A 34 5.40 0.53 13.36
CA ASP A 34 5.76 1.78 14.00
C ASP A 34 7.18 1.71 14.58
N GLY A 35 8.01 2.71 14.26
CA GLY A 35 9.45 2.72 14.59
C GLY A 35 10.38 1.90 13.67
N LYS A 36 9.85 1.15 12.70
CA LYS A 36 10.68 0.38 11.74
C LYS A 36 10.96 1.19 10.47
N ARG A 37 12.18 1.05 9.93
CA ARG A 37 12.61 1.68 8.66
C ARG A 37 11.71 1.29 7.46
N ASP A 38 10.94 0.20 7.58
CA ASP A 38 10.18 -0.43 6.50
C ASP A 38 8.65 -0.23 6.56
N ALA A 39 8.13 0.72 7.34
CA ALA A 39 6.67 0.92 7.47
C ALA A 39 5.94 1.09 6.12
N VAL A 40 6.54 1.80 5.16
CA VAL A 40 5.96 1.97 3.81
C VAL A 40 5.92 0.66 3.03
N LYS A 41 6.91 -0.22 3.22
CA LYS A 41 6.97 -1.54 2.58
C LYS A 41 5.86 -2.45 3.12
N ALA A 42 5.67 -2.44 4.45
CA ALA A 42 4.58 -3.18 5.09
C ALA A 42 3.20 -2.67 4.66
N MET A 43 2.99 -1.34 4.64
CA MET A 43 1.73 -0.74 4.17
C MET A 43 1.46 -1.09 2.69
N ARG A 44 2.50 -1.12 1.85
CA ARG A 44 2.39 -1.53 0.44
C ARG A 44 2.02 -3.00 0.31
N ALA A 45 2.67 -3.89 1.06
CA ALA A 45 2.34 -5.31 1.04
C ALA A 45 0.86 -5.52 1.43
N ALA A 46 0.43 -4.93 2.55
CA ALA A 46 -0.95 -5.03 3.02
C ALA A 46 -1.96 -4.47 2.02
N LEU A 47 -1.66 -3.35 1.36
CA LEU A 47 -2.54 -2.85 0.31
C LEU A 47 -2.60 -3.79 -0.91
N LEU A 48 -1.50 -4.41 -1.30
CA LEU A 48 -1.47 -5.31 -2.46
C LEU A 48 -2.19 -6.64 -2.22
N GLU A 49 -2.26 -7.10 -0.97
CA GLU A 49 -3.09 -8.26 -0.57
C GLU A 49 -4.57 -8.01 -0.83
N VAL A 50 -5.06 -6.80 -0.51
CA VAL A 50 -6.49 -6.45 -0.63
C VAL A 50 -6.83 -5.85 -2.00
N ALA A 51 -5.89 -5.13 -2.60
CA ALA A 51 -6.05 -4.42 -3.87
C ALA A 51 -4.90 -4.74 -4.83
N PRO A 52 -4.88 -5.94 -5.44
CA PRO A 52 -3.85 -6.31 -6.43
C PRO A 52 -3.78 -5.35 -7.62
N ALA A 53 -4.89 -4.69 -7.96
CA ALA A 53 -4.96 -3.65 -9.00
C ALA A 53 -4.04 -2.44 -8.72
N ALA A 54 -3.65 -2.23 -7.46
CA ALA A 54 -2.69 -1.19 -7.06
C ALA A 54 -1.23 -1.53 -7.44
N ARG A 55 -0.98 -2.63 -8.14
CA ARG A 55 0.37 -3.08 -8.55
C ARG A 55 0.94 -2.34 -9.77
N ARG A 56 0.19 -1.43 -10.40
CA ARG A 56 0.57 -0.77 -11.67
C ARG A 56 1.93 -0.05 -11.55
N GLY A 57 2.96 -0.60 -12.22
CA GLY A 57 4.28 0.02 -12.38
C GLY A 57 5.48 -0.76 -11.85
N TYR A 58 5.31 -1.86 -11.11
CA TYR A 58 6.42 -2.83 -10.92
C TYR A 58 6.42 -3.76 -12.14
N ARG A 59 7.10 -3.31 -13.18
CA ARG A 59 7.59 -4.10 -14.32
C ARG A 59 7.79 -5.56 -13.91
N GLU A 60 7.23 -6.48 -14.69
CA GLU A 60 7.84 -7.75 -15.08
C GLU A 60 9.02 -8.18 -14.17
N LEU A 61 8.72 -8.70 -12.99
CA LEU A 61 9.66 -9.56 -12.28
C LEU A 61 9.00 -10.91 -12.18
N ASN A 62 9.22 -11.67 -13.26
CA ASN A 62 9.35 -13.12 -13.31
C ASN A 62 8.97 -13.83 -12.01
N LEU A 63 7.75 -14.35 -12.01
CA LEU A 63 7.46 -15.62 -11.36
C LEU A 63 6.89 -16.55 -12.44
N THR A 64 7.75 -16.84 -13.42
CA THR A 64 7.85 -18.18 -14.01
C THR A 64 8.66 -19.05 -13.06
#